data_AF-N9M8Q0-F1
#
_entry.id   AF-N9M8Q0-F1
#
_cell.length_a   1.000
_cell.length_b   1.000
_cell.length_c   1.000
_cell.angle_alpha   90.00
_cell.angle_beta   90.00
_cell.angle_gamma   90.00
#
_symmetry.space_group_name_H-M   'P 1'
#
loop_
_entity.id
_entity.type
_entity.pdbx_description
1 polymer ?
#
loop_
_entity_poly.entity_id
_entity_poly.type
_entity_poly.pdbx_seq_one_letter_code
_entity_poly.pdbx_strand_id
1 'polypeptide(L)'
;MSYQTSIHFDPTALLIIKNEVDNSIKLVESAVSTLVEDQTLPFGIDDALNQFEQCAQVLALIDMSSLAKVAHYSAELMRKIMGNPAQVNTQDVIALSEGTTMLKRYIEFICLREVKIPQFLLDTLNRLEIALGKPLTSEGQHIESLLDLITPDFQLPQAPGLEKSKYVQRLYKLSLNKLLKQEESELDLQAIKLVGAYLAGLAQSHTSKQYWNLVFVAFSNIDHLLINEPRLRTLVSIERNMAQYFGAPDSFKASLADLANVLSLCISQEDDTAQHIRSQLNIGEDLLTDMQLQVFSRHLYGPDFETMHTISELVTTEMAQIRNDIEFNYQNMSPEKTQELQAQLNNLANIFKVLNLNEAYHDLNRQATSLSQTEILKDPGFAQQLMNVILSAMNSIGVLERHHTSSRLQLRVNNMNISLDRLDEAHAALLTETKALIELSSQILSNYLQDQDLAALEPVPVQFCEIGGAMLFLNAEHVRTAFTTTAAFIKNRIDLSMALTPEEIHRALDTLASADMMIDNLKNKQPVLQAMFKVALDSSEKLKIVA
;
A
#
# COMPACT_ATOMS: atom_id res chain seq x y z
N MET A 1 15.68 -5.20 13.87
CA MET A 1 15.87 -6.47 13.16
C MET A 1 15.18 -6.34 11.82
N SER A 2 15.95 -6.25 10.74
CA SER A 2 15.46 -6.05 9.38
C SER A 2 14.91 -7.37 8.86
N TYR A 3 13.59 -7.55 8.93
CA TYR A 3 12.91 -8.56 8.12
C TYR A 3 12.83 -8.03 6.69
N GLN A 4 13.96 -8.07 5.97
CA GLN A 4 13.96 -7.92 4.52
C GLN A 4 13.59 -9.30 3.95
N THR A 5 12.30 -9.60 3.89
CA THR A 5 11.77 -10.68 3.06
C THR A 5 12.07 -10.33 1.61
N SER A 6 12.67 -11.27 0.89
CA SER A 6 13.20 -11.11 -0.48
C SER A 6 12.13 -11.09 -1.59
N ILE A 7 10.87 -10.80 -1.22
CA ILE A 7 9.75 -10.63 -2.15
C ILE A 7 9.76 -9.17 -2.62
N HIS A 8 10.64 -8.81 -3.56
CA HIS A 8 10.62 -7.47 -4.14
C HIS A 8 9.53 -7.36 -5.21
N PHE A 9 8.34 -6.91 -4.81
CA PHE A 9 7.35 -6.44 -5.76
C PHE A 9 7.73 -5.05 -6.27
N ASP A 10 7.66 -4.82 -7.58
CA ASP A 10 7.81 -3.48 -8.14
C ASP A 10 6.43 -2.78 -8.23
N PRO A 11 6.13 -1.81 -7.35
CA PRO A 11 4.86 -1.10 -7.34
C PRO A 11 4.73 -0.04 -8.45
N THR A 12 5.74 0.20 -9.28
CA THR A 12 5.75 1.31 -10.24
C THR A 12 4.54 1.28 -11.18
N ALA A 13 4.20 0.13 -11.77
CA ALA A 13 3.04 0.04 -12.66
C ALA A 13 1.72 0.32 -11.92
N LEU A 14 1.61 -0.13 -10.67
CA LEU A 14 0.43 0.09 -9.84
C LEU A 14 0.31 1.55 -9.39
N LEU A 15 1.43 2.20 -9.02
CA LEU A 15 1.45 3.60 -8.62
C LEU A 15 1.00 4.54 -9.75
N ILE A 16 1.27 4.19 -11.01
CA ILE A 16 0.81 4.98 -12.17
C ILE A 16 -0.72 5.02 -12.22
N ILE A 17 -1.37 3.88 -11.99
CA ILE A 17 -2.83 3.74 -12.10
C ILE A 17 -3.57 3.99 -10.79
N LYS A 18 -2.86 4.09 -9.65
CA LYS A 18 -3.45 4.21 -8.31
C LYS A 18 -4.48 5.34 -8.23
N ASN A 19 -4.14 6.54 -8.71
CA ASN A 19 -5.05 7.68 -8.66
C ASN A 19 -6.35 7.42 -9.43
N GLU A 20 -6.26 6.73 -10.57
CA GLU A 20 -7.42 6.39 -11.39
C GLU A 20 -8.33 5.36 -10.70
N VAL A 21 -7.72 4.36 -10.06
CA VAL A 21 -8.43 3.35 -9.28
C VAL A 21 -9.09 3.99 -8.06
N ASP A 22 -8.38 4.84 -7.32
CA ASP A 22 -8.89 5.55 -6.14
C ASP A 22 -10.07 6.47 -6.50
N ASN A 23 -9.98 7.18 -7.62
CA ASN A 23 -11.08 8.02 -8.13
C ASN A 23 -12.30 7.16 -8.51
N SER A 24 -12.08 6.04 -9.20
CA SER A 24 -13.14 5.11 -9.57
C SER A 24 -13.84 4.53 -8.33
N ILE A 25 -13.07 4.16 -7.30
CA ILE A 25 -13.59 3.69 -6.00
C ILE A 25 -14.45 4.79 -5.34
N LYS A 26 -13.95 6.02 -5.26
CA LYS A 26 -14.69 7.15 -4.67
C LYS A 26 -16.03 7.39 -5.37
N LEU A 27 -16.06 7.30 -6.70
CA LEU A 27 -17.31 7.43 -7.47
C LEU A 27 -18.29 6.30 -7.16
N VAL A 28 -17.83 5.05 -7.08
CA VAL A 28 -18.69 3.89 -6.73
C VAL A 28 -19.21 4.01 -5.30
N GLU A 29 -18.37 4.38 -4.33
CA GLU A 29 -18.77 4.56 -2.93
C GLU A 29 -19.78 5.69 -2.75
N SER A 30 -19.57 6.83 -3.40
CA SER A 30 -20.54 7.93 -3.42
C SER A 30 -21.86 7.48 -4.05
N ALA A 31 -21.79 6.73 -5.16
CA ALA A 31 -22.98 6.27 -5.86
C ALA A 31 -23.83 5.29 -5.04
N VAL A 32 -23.19 4.34 -4.36
CA VAL A 32 -23.86 3.43 -3.43
C VAL A 32 -24.51 4.19 -2.29
N SER A 33 -23.82 5.19 -1.74
CA SER A 33 -24.33 5.98 -0.61
C SER A 33 -25.59 6.75 -1.02
N THR A 34 -25.56 7.46 -2.15
CA THR A 34 -26.73 8.15 -2.71
C THR A 34 -27.88 7.18 -3.02
N LEU A 35 -27.58 6.00 -3.58
CA LEU A 35 -28.61 5.01 -3.87
C LEU A 35 -29.30 4.48 -2.61
N VAL A 36 -28.54 4.30 -1.53
CA VAL A 36 -29.08 3.85 -0.23
C VAL A 36 -29.94 4.94 0.42
N GLU A 37 -29.53 6.21 0.32
CA GLU A 37 -30.22 7.35 0.92
C GLU A 37 -31.47 7.75 0.13
N ASP A 38 -31.32 7.95 -1.19
CA ASP A 38 -32.33 8.56 -2.04
C ASP A 38 -33.11 7.53 -2.89
N GLN A 39 -32.69 6.26 -2.94
CA GLN A 39 -33.26 5.21 -3.81
C GLN A 39 -33.28 5.60 -5.30
N THR A 40 -32.43 6.55 -5.68
CA THR A 40 -32.28 7.03 -7.06
C THR A 40 -30.90 6.72 -7.59
N LEU A 41 -30.82 6.46 -8.90
CA LEU A 41 -29.56 6.25 -9.57
C LEU A 41 -28.85 7.60 -9.79
N PRO A 42 -27.62 7.76 -9.29
CA PRO A 42 -26.81 8.94 -9.57
C PRO A 42 -26.56 9.11 -11.07
N PHE A 43 -26.54 10.36 -11.55
CA PHE A 43 -26.13 10.66 -12.92
C PHE A 43 -24.66 10.26 -13.15
N GLY A 44 -24.36 9.64 -14.29
CA GLY A 44 -22.97 9.27 -14.67
C GLY A 44 -22.45 7.98 -14.03
N ILE A 45 -23.28 7.25 -13.28
CA ILE A 45 -22.87 6.01 -12.61
C ILE A 45 -22.42 4.90 -13.58
N ASP A 46 -23.04 4.80 -14.75
CA ASP A 46 -22.66 3.81 -15.77
C ASP A 46 -21.24 4.05 -16.28
N ASP A 47 -20.87 5.32 -16.49
CA ASP A 47 -19.51 5.68 -16.93
C ASP A 47 -18.48 5.39 -15.82
N ALA A 48 -18.81 5.71 -14.57
CA ALA A 48 -17.96 5.39 -13.41
C ALA A 48 -17.74 3.87 -13.26
N LEU A 49 -18.77 3.05 -13.47
CA LEU A 49 -18.64 1.60 -13.42
C LEU A 49 -17.84 1.04 -14.60
N ASN A 50 -18.03 1.58 -15.80
CA ASN A 50 -17.22 1.19 -16.95
C ASN A 50 -15.73 1.51 -16.71
N GLN A 51 -15.43 2.66 -16.10
CA GLN A 51 -14.07 3.03 -15.70
C GLN A 51 -13.52 2.08 -14.62
N PHE A 52 -14.33 1.72 -13.63
CA PHE A 52 -13.92 0.78 -12.59
C PHE A 52 -13.66 -0.65 -13.12
N GLU A 53 -14.46 -1.10 -14.09
CA GLU A 53 -14.24 -2.36 -14.80
C GLU A 53 -12.96 -2.33 -15.65
N GLN A 54 -12.66 -1.20 -16.31
CA GLN A 54 -11.39 -1.01 -17.02
C GLN A 54 -10.20 -1.05 -16.06
N CYS A 55 -10.30 -0.39 -14.90
CA CYS A 55 -9.31 -0.49 -13.84
C CYS A 55 -9.07 -1.95 -13.42
N ALA A 56 -10.12 -2.76 -13.27
CA ALA A 56 -9.98 -4.19 -12.97
C ALA A 56 -9.23 -4.96 -14.07
N GLN A 57 -9.47 -4.65 -15.35
CA GLN A 57 -8.74 -5.25 -16.47
C GLN A 57 -7.26 -4.85 -16.48
N VAL A 58 -6.95 -3.58 -16.20
CA VAL A 58 -5.57 -3.10 -16.10
C VAL A 58 -4.84 -3.77 -14.94
N LEU A 59 -5.49 -3.95 -13.79
CA LEU A 59 -4.95 -4.72 -12.66
C LEU A 59 -4.60 -6.17 -13.08
N ALA A 60 -5.44 -6.81 -13.89
CA ALA A 60 -5.15 -8.14 -14.41
C ALA A 60 -3.92 -8.15 -15.34
N LEU A 61 -3.75 -7.11 -16.17
CA LEU A 61 -2.60 -6.97 -17.08
C LEU A 61 -1.26 -6.80 -16.35
N ILE A 62 -1.26 -6.19 -15.16
CA ILE A 62 -0.05 -6.00 -14.34
C ILE A 62 0.18 -7.13 -13.32
N ASP A 63 -0.40 -8.30 -13.57
CA ASP A 63 -0.26 -9.51 -12.73
C ASP A 63 -0.72 -9.31 -11.28
N MET A 64 -1.89 -8.66 -11.13
CA MET A 64 -2.61 -8.48 -9.87
C MET A 64 -3.96 -9.19 -9.89
N SER A 65 -3.94 -10.50 -10.17
CA SER A 65 -5.15 -11.31 -10.41
C SER A 65 -6.18 -11.26 -9.26
N SER A 66 -5.76 -11.43 -8.00
CA SER A 66 -6.68 -11.37 -6.85
C SER A 66 -7.29 -9.98 -6.67
N LEU A 67 -6.51 -8.93 -6.88
CA LEU A 67 -6.96 -7.55 -6.76
C LEU A 67 -7.93 -7.18 -7.90
N ALA A 68 -7.62 -7.63 -9.11
CA ALA A 68 -8.48 -7.49 -10.28
C ALA A 68 -9.83 -8.19 -10.07
N LYS A 69 -9.84 -9.38 -9.47
CA LYS A 69 -11.09 -10.08 -9.10
C LYS A 69 -11.93 -9.29 -8.10
N VAL A 70 -11.32 -8.74 -7.05
CA VAL A 70 -12.03 -7.90 -6.07
C VAL A 70 -12.63 -6.67 -6.75
N ALA A 71 -11.86 -5.95 -7.58
CA ALA A 71 -12.36 -4.80 -8.32
C ALA A 71 -13.51 -5.17 -9.29
N HIS A 72 -13.35 -6.24 -10.05
CA HIS A 72 -14.36 -6.72 -10.99
C HIS A 72 -15.65 -7.14 -10.29
N TYR A 73 -15.56 -7.92 -9.21
CA TYR A 73 -16.74 -8.36 -8.46
C TYR A 73 -17.41 -7.22 -7.71
N SER A 74 -16.66 -6.20 -7.24
CA SER A 74 -17.26 -4.97 -6.71
C SER A 74 -18.06 -4.23 -7.78
N ALA A 75 -17.54 -4.10 -9.00
CA ALA A 75 -18.28 -3.49 -10.11
C ALA A 75 -19.54 -4.30 -10.49
N GLU A 76 -19.42 -5.62 -10.60
CA GLU A 76 -20.54 -6.53 -10.90
C GLU A 76 -21.62 -6.47 -9.81
N LEU A 77 -21.21 -6.42 -8.54
CA LEU A 77 -22.12 -6.28 -7.40
C LEU A 77 -22.84 -4.93 -7.43
N MET A 78 -22.15 -3.85 -7.79
CA MET A 78 -22.81 -2.56 -7.95
C MET A 78 -23.86 -2.58 -9.07
N ARG A 79 -23.56 -3.20 -10.22
CA ARG A 79 -24.56 -3.39 -11.30
C ARG A 79 -25.77 -4.19 -10.82
N LYS A 80 -25.57 -5.24 -10.01
CA LYS A 80 -26.66 -6.02 -9.40
C LYS A 80 -27.54 -5.14 -8.51
N ILE A 81 -26.93 -4.30 -7.67
CA ILE A 81 -27.66 -3.38 -6.78
C ILE A 81 -28.46 -2.36 -7.61
N MET A 82 -27.84 -1.77 -8.64
CA MET A 82 -28.51 -0.83 -9.55
C MET A 82 -29.66 -1.44 -10.36
N GLY A 83 -29.64 -2.75 -10.60
CA GLY A 83 -30.71 -3.45 -11.30
C GLY A 83 -32.05 -3.43 -10.55
N ASN A 84 -32.05 -3.18 -9.24
CA ASN A 84 -33.27 -3.03 -8.45
C ASN A 84 -33.14 -1.93 -7.36
N PRO A 85 -33.16 -0.63 -7.75
CA PRO A 85 -32.96 0.51 -6.84
C PRO A 85 -33.98 0.59 -5.70
N ALA A 86 -35.20 0.06 -5.91
CA ALA A 86 -36.28 0.12 -4.93
C ALA A 86 -36.15 -0.92 -3.80
N GLN A 87 -35.27 -1.93 -3.95
CA GLN A 87 -35.08 -3.00 -2.98
C GLN A 87 -33.59 -3.32 -2.81
N VAL A 88 -32.83 -2.35 -2.34
CA VAL A 88 -31.40 -2.50 -2.05
C VAL A 88 -31.22 -3.51 -0.90
N ASN A 89 -30.49 -4.58 -1.17
CA ASN A 89 -30.11 -5.56 -0.15
C ASN A 89 -28.96 -5.02 0.69
N THR A 90 -29.17 -4.89 2.01
CA THR A 90 -28.14 -4.41 2.95
C THR A 90 -26.87 -5.27 2.93
N GLN A 91 -26.97 -6.58 2.75
CA GLN A 91 -25.80 -7.46 2.69
C GLN A 91 -24.95 -7.21 1.44
N ASP A 92 -25.59 -6.91 0.30
CA ASP A 92 -24.89 -6.58 -0.94
C ASP A 92 -24.15 -5.25 -0.80
N VAL A 93 -24.77 -4.26 -0.15
CA VAL A 93 -24.13 -2.96 0.16
C VAL A 93 -22.93 -3.11 1.09
N ILE A 94 -23.06 -3.92 2.16
CA ILE A 94 -21.96 -4.19 3.09
C ILE A 94 -20.80 -4.87 2.36
N ALA A 95 -21.08 -5.91 1.56
CA ALA A 95 -20.05 -6.62 0.81
C ALA A 95 -19.34 -5.71 -0.20
N LEU A 96 -20.09 -4.81 -0.86
CA LEU A 96 -19.52 -3.83 -1.78
C LEU A 96 -18.62 -2.81 -1.06
N SER A 97 -19.09 -2.23 0.05
CA SER A 97 -18.33 -1.25 0.84
C SER A 97 -17.05 -1.85 1.43
N GLU A 98 -17.11 -3.08 1.94
CA GLU A 98 -15.92 -3.82 2.38
C GLU A 98 -14.99 -4.12 1.20
N GLY A 99 -15.55 -4.46 0.04
CA GLY A 99 -14.86 -4.68 -1.23
C GLY A 99 -14.01 -3.49 -1.66
N THR A 100 -14.63 -2.32 -1.78
CA THR A 100 -13.97 -1.08 -2.20
C THR A 100 -12.97 -0.58 -1.15
N THR A 101 -13.31 -0.65 0.13
CA THR A 101 -12.41 -0.26 1.23
C THR A 101 -11.15 -1.12 1.25
N MET A 102 -11.31 -2.45 1.13
CA MET A 102 -10.17 -3.37 1.10
C MET A 102 -9.32 -3.16 -0.15
N LEU A 103 -9.94 -2.90 -1.30
CA LEU A 103 -9.23 -2.59 -2.54
C LEU A 103 -8.32 -1.37 -2.37
N LYS A 104 -8.84 -0.25 -1.84
CA LYS A 104 -8.06 0.98 -1.55
C LYS A 104 -6.90 0.68 -0.59
N ARG A 105 -7.19 0.07 0.57
CA ARG A 105 -6.20 -0.24 1.60
C ARG A 105 -5.11 -1.18 1.10
N TYR A 106 -5.48 -2.20 0.34
CA TYR A 106 -4.54 -3.17 -0.17
C TYR A 106 -3.59 -2.57 -1.21
N ILE A 107 -4.11 -1.75 -2.14
CA ILE A 107 -3.29 -1.02 -3.12
C ILE A 107 -2.25 -0.16 -2.41
N GLU A 108 -2.68 0.59 -1.40
CA GLU A 108 -1.76 1.41 -0.61
C GLU A 108 -0.72 0.56 0.12
N PHE A 109 -1.16 -0.50 0.80
CA PHE A 109 -0.27 -1.43 1.50
C PHE A 109 0.84 -1.98 0.60
N ILE A 110 0.49 -2.52 -0.58
CA ILE A 110 1.50 -3.11 -1.49
C ILE A 110 2.40 -2.04 -2.13
N CYS A 111 1.90 -0.81 -2.33
CA CYS A 111 2.72 0.32 -2.78
C CYS A 111 3.72 0.80 -1.72
N LEU A 112 3.37 0.67 -0.43
CA LEU A 112 4.20 1.10 0.70
C LEU A 112 5.17 0.04 1.18
N ARG A 113 4.76 -1.22 1.18
CA ARG A 113 5.56 -2.34 1.70
C ARG A 113 6.29 -3.11 0.62
N GLU A 114 5.95 -2.90 -0.65
CA GLU A 114 6.55 -3.59 -1.79
C GLU A 114 6.48 -5.13 -1.66
N VAL A 115 5.41 -5.66 -1.05
CA VAL A 115 5.17 -7.09 -0.83
C VAL A 115 3.74 -7.45 -1.23
N LYS A 116 3.57 -8.52 -2.03
CA LYS A 116 2.24 -9.06 -2.41
C LYS A 116 1.79 -10.08 -1.36
N ILE A 117 0.58 -9.92 -0.82
CA ILE A 117 -0.01 -10.84 0.17
C ILE A 117 -1.47 -11.14 -0.19
N PRO A 118 -1.75 -12.08 -1.12
CA PRO A 118 -3.11 -12.32 -1.59
C PRO A 118 -4.08 -12.79 -0.48
N GLN A 119 -3.57 -13.38 0.61
CA GLN A 119 -4.38 -13.88 1.73
C GLN A 119 -5.26 -12.79 2.37
N PHE A 120 -4.78 -11.54 2.40
CA PHE A 120 -5.53 -10.43 2.97
C PHE A 120 -6.79 -10.05 2.19
N LEU A 121 -6.87 -10.42 0.91
CA LEU A 121 -8.03 -10.16 0.08
C LEU A 121 -9.10 -11.26 0.16
N LEU A 122 -8.76 -12.44 0.72
CA LEU A 122 -9.56 -13.65 0.56
C LEU A 122 -10.92 -13.56 1.27
N ASP A 123 -10.96 -12.99 2.48
CA ASP A 123 -12.19 -12.79 3.24
C ASP A 123 -13.15 -11.86 2.47
N THR A 124 -12.64 -10.72 2.01
CA THR A 124 -13.42 -9.76 1.23
C THR A 124 -13.87 -10.35 -0.11
N LEU A 125 -12.99 -11.08 -0.80
CA LEU A 125 -13.33 -11.75 -2.05
C LEU A 125 -14.45 -12.77 -1.85
N ASN A 126 -14.38 -13.60 -0.81
CA ASN A 126 -15.43 -14.57 -0.49
C ASN A 126 -16.77 -13.89 -0.18
N ARG A 127 -16.79 -12.72 0.46
CA ARG A 127 -18.02 -11.97 0.71
C ARG A 127 -18.67 -11.48 -0.59
N LEU A 128 -17.86 -10.96 -1.51
CA LEU A 128 -18.32 -10.59 -2.85
C LEU A 128 -18.83 -11.82 -3.63
N GLU A 129 -18.12 -12.95 -3.55
CA GLU A 129 -18.53 -14.21 -4.18
C GLU A 129 -19.87 -14.72 -3.64
N ILE A 130 -20.09 -14.65 -2.32
CA ILE A 130 -21.38 -15.00 -1.69
C ILE A 130 -22.49 -14.08 -2.18
N ALA A 131 -22.27 -12.77 -2.19
CA ALA A 131 -23.26 -11.79 -2.64
C ALA A 131 -23.65 -11.98 -4.12
N LEU A 132 -22.71 -12.44 -4.96
CA LEU A 132 -22.91 -12.71 -6.37
C LEU A 132 -23.32 -14.16 -6.70
N GLY A 133 -23.34 -15.06 -5.70
CA GLY A 133 -23.61 -16.49 -5.92
C GLY A 133 -22.51 -17.23 -6.71
N LYS A 134 -21.26 -16.77 -6.62
CA LYS A 134 -20.09 -17.36 -7.26
C LYS A 134 -19.43 -18.43 -6.36
N PRO A 135 -18.65 -19.38 -6.93
CA PRO A 135 -17.89 -20.32 -6.13
C PRO A 135 -16.86 -19.60 -5.25
N LEU A 136 -16.69 -20.07 -4.02
CA LEU A 136 -15.76 -19.48 -3.07
C LEU A 136 -14.30 -19.83 -3.40
N THR A 137 -13.45 -18.81 -3.50
CA THR A 137 -12.00 -18.97 -3.60
C THR A 137 -11.43 -19.46 -2.25
N SER A 138 -10.57 -20.47 -2.26
CA SER A 138 -9.90 -20.99 -1.06
C SER A 138 -8.42 -20.60 -1.02
N GLU A 139 -7.81 -20.60 0.16
CA GLU A 139 -6.40 -20.24 0.33
C GLU A 139 -5.47 -21.21 -0.41
N GLY A 140 -5.82 -22.49 -0.46
CA GLY A 140 -5.08 -23.52 -1.19
C GLY A 140 -5.14 -23.41 -2.71
N GLN A 141 -5.98 -22.55 -3.29
CA GLN A 141 -6.17 -22.49 -4.75
C GLN A 141 -4.87 -22.19 -5.51
N HIS A 142 -3.96 -21.37 -4.95
CA HIS A 142 -2.65 -21.12 -5.58
C HIS A 142 -1.72 -22.35 -5.50
N ILE A 143 -1.87 -23.16 -4.46
CA ILE A 143 -1.10 -24.38 -4.26
C ILE A 143 -1.62 -25.50 -5.19
N GLU A 144 -2.91 -25.50 -5.49
CA GLU A 144 -3.54 -26.50 -6.37
C GLU A 144 -2.82 -26.61 -7.72
N SER A 145 -2.51 -25.48 -8.37
CA SER A 145 -1.76 -25.48 -9.63
C SER A 145 -0.32 -25.98 -9.51
N LEU A 146 0.29 -25.89 -8.33
CA LEU A 146 1.63 -26.43 -8.06
C LEU A 146 1.58 -27.94 -7.85
N LEU A 147 0.51 -28.45 -7.23
CA LEU A 147 0.30 -29.88 -6.97
C LEU A 147 -0.03 -30.66 -8.24
N ASP A 148 -0.56 -30.03 -9.28
CA ASP A 148 -0.71 -30.67 -10.59
C ASP A 148 0.65 -31.04 -11.23
N LEU A 149 1.73 -30.39 -10.80
CA LEU A 149 3.08 -30.58 -11.35
C LEU A 149 3.94 -31.53 -10.52
N ILE A 150 3.58 -31.79 -9.27
CA ILE A 150 4.38 -32.55 -8.29
C ILE A 150 3.48 -33.60 -7.64
N THR A 151 3.91 -34.87 -7.60
CA THR A 151 3.30 -35.85 -6.70
C THR A 151 3.89 -35.64 -5.30
N PRO A 152 3.15 -35.07 -4.32
CA PRO A 152 3.70 -34.84 -3.01
C PRO A 152 4.07 -36.17 -2.35
N ASP A 153 5.31 -36.31 -1.90
CA ASP A 153 5.72 -37.35 -0.95
C ASP A 153 6.54 -36.72 0.18
N PHE A 154 5.81 -36.02 1.05
CA PHE A 154 6.39 -35.28 2.16
C PHE A 154 6.90 -36.24 3.24
N GLN A 155 8.13 -36.01 3.70
CA GLN A 155 8.66 -36.67 4.89
C GLN A 155 8.08 -36.00 6.14
N LEU A 156 6.94 -36.52 6.59
CA LEU A 156 6.17 -35.96 7.72
C LEU A 156 6.48 -36.69 9.03
N PRO A 157 6.40 -36.01 10.19
CA PRO A 157 6.58 -36.64 11.49
C PRO A 157 5.55 -37.76 11.70
N GLN A 158 5.99 -38.88 12.29
CA GLN A 158 5.09 -39.96 12.64
C GLN A 158 4.25 -39.57 13.85
N ALA A 159 2.93 -39.65 13.68
CA ALA A 159 2.00 -39.47 14.79
C ALA A 159 2.18 -40.57 15.86
N PRO A 160 1.99 -40.24 17.14
CA PRO A 160 2.02 -41.23 18.21
C PRO A 160 0.92 -42.26 18.04
N GLY A 161 1.21 -43.52 18.39
CA GLY A 161 0.21 -44.58 18.43
C GLY A 161 -0.79 -44.36 19.56
N LEU A 162 -2.08 -44.21 19.22
CA LEU A 162 -3.17 -43.99 20.17
C LEU A 162 -4.16 -45.16 20.16
N GLU A 163 -4.84 -45.38 21.30
CA GLU A 163 -5.88 -46.41 21.42
C GLU A 163 -7.10 -46.08 20.56
N LYS A 164 -7.68 -47.10 19.91
CA LYS A 164 -8.84 -46.95 19.03
C LYS A 164 -10.06 -46.44 19.80
N SER A 165 -10.64 -45.33 19.35
CA SER A 165 -11.86 -44.74 19.90
C SER A 165 -12.88 -44.46 18.79
N LYS A 166 -14.16 -44.72 19.10
CA LYS A 166 -15.29 -44.39 18.21
C LYS A 166 -15.73 -42.93 18.33
N TYR A 167 -15.24 -42.20 19.33
CA TYR A 167 -15.70 -40.85 19.65
C TYR A 167 -14.86 -39.74 19.01
N VAL A 168 -13.84 -40.07 18.23
CA VAL A 168 -12.88 -39.08 17.70
C VAL A 168 -13.54 -38.06 16.80
N GLN A 169 -14.42 -38.48 15.87
CA GLN A 169 -15.17 -37.54 15.05
C GLN A 169 -16.09 -36.64 15.90
N ARG A 170 -16.71 -37.19 16.95
CA ARG A 170 -17.57 -36.42 17.85
C ARG A 170 -16.76 -35.39 18.65
N LEU A 171 -15.57 -35.76 19.11
CA LEU A 171 -14.65 -34.86 19.81
C LEU A 171 -14.28 -33.69 18.89
N TYR A 172 -13.87 -33.98 17.64
CA TYR A 172 -13.56 -32.95 16.66
C TYR A 172 -14.73 -32.00 16.41
N LYS A 173 -15.95 -32.52 16.23
CA LYS A 173 -17.16 -31.70 16.03
C LYS A 173 -17.43 -30.75 17.19
N LEU A 174 -17.27 -31.22 18.42
CA LEU A 174 -17.51 -30.39 19.62
C LEU A 174 -16.49 -29.26 19.70
N SER A 175 -15.20 -29.57 19.55
CA SER A 175 -14.12 -28.58 19.58
C SER A 175 -14.19 -27.62 18.40
N LEU A 176 -14.51 -28.10 17.19
CA LEU A 176 -14.71 -27.26 16.01
C LEU A 176 -15.93 -26.33 16.17
N ASN A 177 -17.02 -26.79 16.80
CA ASN A 177 -18.18 -25.92 17.07
C ASN A 177 -17.81 -24.76 18.00
N LYS A 178 -16.95 -25.02 19.00
CA LYS A 178 -16.44 -24.00 19.90
C LYS A 178 -15.53 -23.00 19.19
N LEU A 179 -14.64 -23.50 18.33
CA LEU A 179 -13.78 -22.67 17.49
C LEU A 179 -14.59 -21.78 16.52
N LEU A 180 -15.63 -22.32 15.88
CA LEU A 180 -16.52 -21.55 14.98
C LEU A 180 -17.30 -20.44 15.71
N LYS A 181 -17.53 -20.61 17.01
CA LYS A 181 -18.20 -19.61 17.87
C LYS A 181 -17.24 -18.66 18.56
N GLN A 182 -15.93 -18.85 18.40
CA GLN A 182 -14.89 -18.11 19.12
C GLN A 182 -15.02 -18.26 20.65
N GLU A 183 -15.41 -19.46 21.10
CA GLU A 183 -15.59 -19.84 22.51
C GLU A 183 -14.68 -21.01 22.91
N GLU A 184 -13.59 -21.23 22.16
CA GLU A 184 -12.66 -22.33 22.40
C GLU A 184 -11.89 -22.16 23.70
N SER A 185 -11.66 -23.28 24.39
CA SER A 185 -10.74 -23.40 25.51
C SER A 185 -9.44 -24.07 25.09
N GLU A 186 -8.38 -23.97 25.90
CA GLU A 186 -7.13 -24.70 25.68
C GLU A 186 -7.36 -26.22 25.53
N LEU A 187 -8.35 -26.76 26.25
CA LEU A 187 -8.73 -28.17 26.15
C LEU A 187 -9.33 -28.52 24.78
N ASP A 188 -10.05 -27.59 24.15
CA ASP A 188 -10.61 -27.80 22.82
C ASP A 188 -9.51 -27.84 21.76
N LEU A 189 -8.50 -26.98 21.89
CA LEU A 189 -7.33 -26.98 21.00
C LEU A 189 -6.49 -28.25 21.19
N GLN A 190 -6.27 -28.69 22.43
CA GLN A 190 -5.62 -29.98 22.72
C GLN A 190 -6.43 -31.17 22.17
N ALA A 191 -7.76 -31.11 22.23
CA ALA A 191 -8.61 -32.12 21.64
C ALA A 191 -8.44 -32.19 20.11
N ILE A 192 -8.32 -31.04 19.43
CA ILE A 192 -8.02 -31.00 17.98
C ILE A 192 -6.66 -31.62 17.67
N LYS A 193 -5.61 -31.29 18.45
CA LYS A 193 -4.28 -31.93 18.32
C LYS A 193 -4.35 -33.44 18.44
N LEU A 194 -5.07 -33.94 19.45
CA LEU A 194 -5.25 -35.37 19.70
C LEU A 194 -5.98 -36.06 18.54
N VAL A 195 -7.03 -35.42 18.00
CA VAL A 195 -7.77 -35.92 16.83
C VAL A 195 -6.83 -36.07 15.62
N GLY A 196 -5.97 -35.08 15.36
CA GLY A 196 -5.01 -35.13 14.25
C GLY A 196 -4.06 -36.33 14.39
N ALA A 197 -3.47 -36.51 15.57
CA ALA A 197 -2.58 -37.63 15.85
C ALA A 197 -3.27 -38.98 15.64
N TYR A 198 -4.51 -39.09 16.09
CA TYR A 198 -5.31 -40.30 15.94
C TYR A 198 -5.59 -40.65 14.48
N LEU A 199 -5.98 -39.67 13.66
CA LEU A 199 -6.29 -39.87 12.24
C LEU A 199 -5.05 -40.29 11.45
N ALA A 200 -3.92 -39.62 11.69
CA ALA A 200 -2.64 -39.98 11.10
C ALA A 200 -2.21 -41.41 11.48
N GLY A 201 -2.41 -41.81 12.74
CA GLY A 201 -2.13 -43.17 13.21
C GLY A 201 -3.03 -44.23 12.54
N LEU A 202 -4.32 -43.97 12.40
CA LEU A 202 -5.26 -44.89 11.74
C LEU A 202 -4.99 -45.05 10.25
N ALA A 203 -4.55 -43.98 9.58
CA ALA A 203 -4.39 -43.94 8.14
C ALA A 203 -3.07 -44.54 7.65
N GLN A 204 -2.17 -45.01 8.53
CA GLN A 204 -0.85 -45.51 8.15
C GLN A 204 -0.86 -46.65 7.12
N SER A 205 -1.92 -47.47 7.11
CA SER A 205 -2.11 -48.57 6.18
C SER A 205 -2.98 -48.22 4.96
N HIS A 206 -3.49 -46.99 4.86
CA HIS A 206 -4.43 -46.58 3.81
C HIS A 206 -3.76 -45.65 2.78
N THR A 207 -4.35 -45.54 1.60
CA THR A 207 -3.89 -44.64 0.53
C THR A 207 -4.00 -43.17 0.92
N SER A 208 -4.91 -42.82 1.83
CA SER A 208 -5.09 -41.47 2.38
C SER A 208 -4.06 -41.07 3.46
N LYS A 209 -3.03 -41.89 3.71
CA LYS A 209 -2.01 -41.66 4.73
C LYS A 209 -1.45 -40.24 4.73
N GLN A 210 -1.03 -39.75 3.56
CA GLN A 210 -0.39 -38.44 3.48
C GLN A 210 -1.35 -37.30 3.84
N TYR A 211 -2.60 -37.35 3.38
CA TYR A 211 -3.60 -36.34 3.72
C TYR A 211 -3.78 -36.25 5.25
N TRP A 212 -3.94 -37.38 5.92
CA TRP A 212 -4.13 -37.39 7.38
C TRP A 212 -2.86 -37.00 8.16
N ASN A 213 -1.67 -37.30 7.65
CA ASN A 213 -0.43 -36.81 8.23
C ASN A 213 -0.29 -35.28 8.08
N LEU A 214 -0.72 -34.71 6.95
CA LEU A 214 -0.77 -33.25 6.78
C LEU A 214 -1.79 -32.61 7.73
N VAL A 215 -2.97 -33.22 7.90
CA VAL A 215 -3.94 -32.77 8.91
C VAL A 215 -3.35 -32.81 10.31
N PHE A 216 -2.56 -33.84 10.65
CA PHE A 216 -1.86 -33.91 11.92
C PHE A 216 -0.88 -32.74 12.10
N VAL A 217 -0.03 -32.47 11.10
CA VAL A 217 0.91 -31.33 11.14
C VAL A 217 0.17 -30.00 11.27
N ALA A 218 -0.90 -29.80 10.49
CA ALA A 218 -1.76 -28.63 10.59
C ALA A 218 -2.29 -28.44 12.02
N PHE A 219 -2.74 -29.52 12.68
CA PHE A 219 -3.32 -29.45 14.02
C PHE A 219 -2.28 -29.30 15.13
N SER A 220 -1.06 -29.83 14.98
CA SER A 220 -0.02 -29.78 16.02
C SER A 220 0.23 -28.38 16.57
N ASN A 221 0.20 -27.37 15.70
CA ASN A 221 0.44 -25.97 16.04
C ASN A 221 -0.82 -25.09 15.89
N ILE A 222 -2.02 -25.66 16.07
CA ILE A 222 -3.28 -24.93 15.90
C ILE A 222 -3.39 -23.67 16.78
N ASP A 223 -2.74 -23.66 17.95
CA ASP A 223 -2.73 -22.52 18.87
C ASP A 223 -2.08 -21.26 18.28
N HIS A 224 -1.23 -21.44 17.26
CA HIS A 224 -0.48 -20.36 16.60
C HIS A 224 -0.98 -20.06 15.18
N LEU A 225 -1.96 -20.83 14.69
CA LEU A 225 -2.53 -20.59 13.38
C LEU A 225 -3.40 -19.33 13.40
N LEU A 226 -3.24 -18.49 12.39
CA LEU A 226 -4.16 -17.39 12.16
C LEU A 226 -5.46 -17.96 11.62
N ILE A 227 -6.55 -17.85 12.38
CA ILE A 227 -7.85 -18.39 11.99
C ILE A 227 -8.71 -17.27 11.38
N ASN A 228 -8.96 -17.38 10.08
CA ASN A 228 -9.91 -16.55 9.32
C ASN A 228 -11.03 -17.42 8.74
N GLU A 229 -12.00 -16.81 8.08
CA GLU A 229 -13.18 -17.54 7.61
C GLU A 229 -12.87 -18.61 6.53
N PRO A 230 -12.01 -18.36 5.53
CA PRO A 230 -11.53 -19.36 4.58
C PRO A 230 -10.84 -20.56 5.26
N ARG A 231 -10.04 -20.33 6.30
CA ARG A 231 -9.41 -21.41 7.07
C ARG A 231 -10.40 -22.17 7.93
N LEU A 232 -11.40 -21.50 8.51
CA LEU A 232 -12.52 -22.18 9.19
C LEU A 232 -13.28 -23.09 8.22
N ARG A 233 -13.53 -22.66 6.97
CA ARG A 233 -14.13 -23.51 5.94
C ARG A 233 -13.26 -24.74 5.63
N THR A 234 -11.93 -24.58 5.65
CA THR A 234 -10.99 -25.70 5.52
C THR A 234 -11.16 -26.69 6.66
N LEU A 235 -11.20 -26.23 7.92
CA LEU A 235 -11.44 -27.10 9.08
C LEU A 235 -12.79 -27.84 9.01
N VAL A 236 -13.84 -27.15 8.53
CA VAL A 236 -15.14 -27.79 8.25
C VAL A 236 -15.04 -28.85 7.15
N SER A 237 -14.26 -28.62 6.09
CA SER A 237 -14.02 -29.64 5.06
C SER A 237 -13.28 -30.86 5.62
N ILE A 238 -12.33 -30.66 6.54
CA ILE A 238 -11.67 -31.78 7.24
C ILE A 238 -12.69 -32.61 8.01
N GLU A 239 -13.68 -32.00 8.70
CA GLU A 239 -14.76 -32.76 9.37
C GLU A 239 -15.52 -33.64 8.37
N ARG A 240 -15.92 -33.07 7.23
CA ARG A 240 -16.63 -33.81 6.18
C ARG A 240 -15.79 -34.97 5.64
N ASN A 241 -14.49 -34.75 5.46
CA ASN A 241 -13.54 -35.77 5.03
C ASN A 241 -13.34 -36.85 6.09
N MET A 242 -13.36 -36.51 7.39
CA MET A 242 -13.36 -37.49 8.48
C MET A 242 -14.60 -38.39 8.40
N ALA A 243 -15.78 -37.80 8.18
CA ALA A 243 -17.02 -38.55 8.06
C ALA A 243 -16.97 -39.57 6.91
N GLN A 244 -16.45 -39.17 5.75
CA GLN A 244 -16.28 -40.05 4.59
C GLN A 244 -15.26 -41.16 4.86
N TYR A 245 -14.12 -40.81 5.47
CA TYR A 245 -13.08 -41.75 5.82
C TYR A 245 -13.55 -42.81 6.81
N PHE A 246 -14.27 -42.45 7.87
CA PHE A 246 -14.82 -43.43 8.80
C PHE A 246 -15.91 -44.32 8.19
N GLY A 247 -16.58 -43.87 7.12
CA GLY A 247 -17.56 -44.66 6.37
C GLY A 247 -16.92 -45.70 5.45
N ALA A 248 -15.82 -45.35 4.77
CA ALA A 248 -15.10 -46.23 3.86
C ALA A 248 -13.57 -45.96 3.87
N PRO A 249 -12.83 -46.48 4.87
CA PRO A 249 -11.41 -46.12 5.07
C PRO A 249 -10.49 -46.50 3.92
N ASP A 250 -10.69 -47.68 3.32
CA ASP A 250 -9.78 -48.23 2.29
C ASP A 250 -9.91 -47.52 0.93
N SER A 251 -11.07 -46.92 0.64
CA SER A 251 -11.37 -46.26 -0.62
C SER A 251 -11.33 -44.73 -0.54
N PHE A 252 -11.15 -44.16 0.65
CA PHE A 252 -11.16 -42.71 0.83
C PHE A 252 -9.96 -42.06 0.14
N LYS A 253 -10.23 -41.04 -0.68
CA LYS A 253 -9.22 -40.19 -1.31
C LYS A 253 -9.68 -38.74 -1.19
N ALA A 254 -8.85 -37.90 -0.57
CA ALA A 254 -9.11 -36.47 -0.48
C ALA A 254 -9.06 -35.83 -1.88
N SER A 255 -9.89 -34.81 -2.09
CA SER A 255 -9.84 -34.00 -3.31
C SER A 255 -8.54 -33.19 -3.37
N LEU A 256 -8.11 -32.78 -4.57
CA LEU A 256 -6.91 -31.96 -4.74
C LEU A 256 -7.05 -30.62 -4.00
N ALA A 257 -8.22 -29.97 -4.11
CA ALA A 257 -8.54 -28.76 -3.38
C ALA A 257 -8.46 -28.93 -1.85
N ASP A 258 -8.97 -30.04 -1.29
CA ASP A 258 -8.86 -30.30 0.15
C ASP A 258 -7.41 -30.53 0.58
N LEU A 259 -6.62 -31.22 -0.23
CA LEU A 259 -5.19 -31.40 0.01
C LEU A 259 -4.47 -30.05 -0.01
N ALA A 260 -4.73 -29.22 -1.01
CA ALA A 260 -4.14 -27.89 -1.16
C ALA A 260 -4.51 -26.95 0.00
N ASN A 261 -5.75 -26.99 0.48
CA ASN A 261 -6.21 -26.23 1.63
C ASN A 261 -5.56 -26.69 2.95
N VAL A 262 -5.38 -28.01 3.15
CA VAL A 262 -4.64 -28.48 4.33
C VAL A 262 -3.16 -28.12 4.23
N LEU A 263 -2.58 -28.17 3.02
CA LEU A 263 -1.20 -27.75 2.79
C LEU A 263 -0.99 -26.27 3.08
N SER A 264 -1.94 -25.39 2.73
CA SER A 264 -1.83 -23.96 3.06
C SER A 264 -1.70 -23.72 4.56
N LEU A 265 -2.45 -24.48 5.38
CA LEU A 265 -2.34 -24.46 6.85
C LEU A 265 -1.01 -25.02 7.38
N CYS A 266 -0.38 -25.94 6.65
CA CYS A 266 0.91 -26.50 7.06
C CYS A 266 2.04 -25.51 6.75
N ILE A 267 2.09 -24.96 5.54
CA ILE A 267 3.18 -24.10 5.10
C ILE A 267 3.18 -22.72 5.78
N SER A 268 2.05 -22.28 6.32
CA SER A 268 1.94 -21.02 7.05
C SER A 268 2.57 -21.05 8.45
N GLN A 269 2.95 -22.24 8.94
CA GLN A 269 3.58 -22.42 10.25
C GLN A 269 5.09 -22.15 10.21
N GLU A 270 5.68 -21.93 11.38
CA GLU A 270 7.11 -21.58 11.53
C GLU A 270 8.00 -22.76 11.97
N ASP A 271 7.50 -23.99 11.92
CA ASP A 271 8.26 -25.16 12.34
C ASP A 271 9.13 -25.76 11.20
N ASP A 272 10.08 -26.62 11.58
CA ASP A 272 10.99 -27.29 10.65
C ASP A 272 10.24 -28.11 9.59
N THR A 273 9.08 -28.69 9.94
CA THR A 273 8.25 -29.45 9.00
C THR A 273 7.66 -28.54 7.93
N ALA A 274 7.11 -27.39 8.31
CA ALA A 274 6.58 -26.40 7.38
C ALA A 274 7.67 -25.86 6.44
N GLN A 275 8.88 -25.62 6.96
CA GLN A 275 10.02 -25.22 6.14
C GLN A 275 10.42 -26.31 5.15
N HIS A 276 10.42 -27.58 5.57
CA HIS A 276 10.70 -28.70 4.68
C HIS A 276 9.65 -28.82 3.56
N ILE A 277 8.35 -28.72 3.89
CA ILE A 277 7.26 -28.74 2.91
C ILE A 277 7.41 -27.59 1.90
N ARG A 278 7.70 -26.36 2.38
CA ARG A 278 7.94 -25.19 1.51
C ARG A 278 9.10 -25.42 0.54
N SER A 279 10.20 -26.02 1.03
CA SER A 279 11.37 -26.33 0.19
C SER A 279 11.05 -27.37 -0.90
N GLN A 280 10.25 -28.39 -0.60
CA GLN A 280 9.87 -29.42 -1.57
C GLN A 280 8.91 -28.90 -2.65
N LEU A 281 8.00 -27.99 -2.28
CA LEU A 281 7.06 -27.39 -3.21
C LEU A 281 7.70 -26.26 -4.05
N ASN A 282 8.97 -25.92 -3.82
CA ASN A 282 9.65 -24.77 -4.42
C ASN A 282 8.86 -23.45 -4.26
N ILE A 283 8.12 -23.33 -3.15
CA ILE A 283 7.29 -22.15 -2.85
C ILE A 283 8.16 -20.96 -2.38
N GLY A 284 9.45 -21.18 -2.13
CA GLY A 284 10.38 -20.10 -1.77
C GLY A 284 9.91 -19.27 -0.57
N GLU A 285 10.21 -17.97 -0.59
CA GLU A 285 9.65 -16.99 0.34
C GLU A 285 8.30 -16.41 -0.13
N ASP A 286 7.72 -16.91 -1.23
CA ASP A 286 6.51 -16.30 -1.86
C ASP A 286 5.26 -16.41 -0.98
N LEU A 287 5.25 -17.36 -0.03
CA LEU A 287 4.19 -17.54 0.96
C LEU A 287 4.71 -17.20 2.36
N LEU A 288 4.08 -16.18 2.94
CA LEU A 288 4.39 -15.69 4.29
C LEU A 288 3.85 -16.63 5.37
N THR A 289 4.56 -16.69 6.49
CA THR A 289 4.10 -17.39 7.70
C THR A 289 3.01 -16.58 8.41
N ASP A 290 2.25 -17.23 9.30
CA ASP A 290 1.19 -16.57 10.07
C ASP A 290 1.73 -15.45 10.98
N MET A 291 2.94 -15.61 11.53
CA MET A 291 3.61 -14.56 12.29
C MET A 291 3.93 -13.35 11.38
N GLN A 292 4.45 -13.58 10.17
CA GLN A 292 4.70 -12.53 9.20
C GLN A 292 3.40 -11.85 8.77
N LEU A 293 2.34 -12.62 8.48
CA LEU A 293 1.01 -12.09 8.17
C LEU A 293 0.48 -11.21 9.31
N GLN A 294 0.68 -11.59 10.57
CA GLN A 294 0.25 -10.79 11.73
C GLN A 294 1.04 -9.48 11.85
N VAL A 295 2.31 -9.46 11.48
CA VAL A 295 3.11 -8.22 11.44
C VAL A 295 2.62 -7.30 10.31
N PHE A 296 2.34 -7.85 9.13
CA PHE A 296 1.87 -7.07 7.99
C PHE A 296 0.41 -6.61 8.13
N SER A 297 -0.45 -7.37 8.83
CA SER A 297 -1.84 -6.98 9.04
C SER A 297 -1.99 -5.66 9.79
N ARG A 298 -1.08 -5.38 10.74
CA ARG A 298 -1.03 -4.09 11.46
C ARG A 298 -0.83 -2.90 10.52
N HIS A 299 -0.13 -3.12 9.40
CA HIS A 299 0.09 -2.10 8.39
C HIS A 299 -1.11 -1.97 7.44
N LEU A 300 -1.75 -3.07 7.07
CA LEU A 300 -2.94 -3.06 6.23
C LEU A 300 -4.14 -2.37 6.91
N TYR A 301 -4.33 -2.62 8.21
CA TYR A 301 -5.42 -2.03 9.00
C TYR A 301 -5.01 -0.76 9.75
N GLY A 302 -3.80 -0.25 9.50
CA GLY A 302 -3.35 1.04 10.00
C GLY A 302 -4.06 2.22 9.31
N PRO A 303 -3.78 3.45 9.74
CA PRO A 303 -4.28 4.64 9.06
C PRO A 303 -3.71 4.74 7.64
N ASP A 304 -4.57 5.17 6.71
CA ASP A 304 -4.17 5.44 5.33
C ASP A 304 -3.39 6.76 5.22
N PHE A 305 -2.78 6.98 4.06
CA PHE A 305 -1.99 8.17 3.77
C PHE A 305 -2.83 9.45 3.93
N GLU A 306 -4.07 9.47 3.44
CA GLU A 306 -4.95 10.65 3.57
C GLU A 306 -5.20 11.00 5.04
N THR A 307 -5.44 10.00 5.89
CA THR A 307 -5.58 10.20 7.35
C THR A 307 -4.29 10.72 7.96
N MET A 308 -3.14 10.11 7.66
CA MET A 308 -1.86 10.57 8.23
C MET A 308 -1.46 11.96 7.75
N HIS A 309 -1.72 12.27 6.47
CA HIS A 309 -1.50 13.59 5.89
C HIS A 309 -2.36 14.65 6.59
N THR A 310 -3.66 14.37 6.77
CA THR A 310 -4.57 15.28 7.49
C THR A 310 -4.12 15.51 8.93
N ILE A 311 -3.71 14.46 9.64
CA ILE A 311 -3.18 14.58 11.01
C ILE A 311 -1.90 15.42 11.01
N SER A 312 -0.99 15.17 10.06
CA SER A 312 0.25 15.94 9.90
C SER A 312 -0.03 17.42 9.69
N GLU A 313 -0.91 17.78 8.75
CA GLU A 313 -1.30 19.16 8.47
C GLU A 313 -1.90 19.87 9.68
N LEU A 314 -2.81 19.21 10.40
CA LEU A 314 -3.45 19.77 11.59
C LEU A 314 -2.43 20.00 12.72
N VAL A 315 -1.56 19.01 12.98
CA VAL A 315 -0.52 19.09 14.01
C VAL A 315 0.49 20.19 13.66
N THR A 316 0.93 20.25 12.40
CA THR A 316 1.86 21.28 11.91
C THR A 316 1.26 22.67 12.01
N THR A 317 -0.02 22.84 11.67
CA THR A 317 -0.75 24.11 11.82
C THR A 317 -0.83 24.55 13.28
N GLU A 318 -1.20 23.64 14.18
CA GLU A 318 -1.28 23.92 15.62
C GLU A 318 0.10 24.26 16.20
N MET A 319 1.16 23.55 15.81
CA MET A 319 2.54 23.86 16.19
C MET A 319 3.02 25.22 15.67
N ALA A 320 2.68 25.58 14.44
CA ALA A 320 3.01 26.88 13.88
C ALA A 320 2.32 28.01 14.65
N GLN A 321 1.06 27.81 15.06
CA GLN A 321 0.35 28.75 15.91
C GLN A 321 1.03 28.90 17.27
N ILE A 322 1.34 27.80 17.96
CA ILE A 322 2.06 27.82 19.25
C ILE A 322 3.40 28.53 19.12
N ARG A 323 4.16 28.24 18.05
CA ARG A 323 5.45 28.89 17.77
C ARG A 323 5.30 30.41 17.66
N ASN A 324 4.32 30.88 16.87
CA ASN A 324 4.07 32.30 16.67
C ASN A 324 3.62 32.98 17.98
N ASP A 325 2.79 32.30 18.78
CA ASP A 325 2.35 32.79 20.08
C ASP A 325 3.52 32.94 21.06
N ILE A 326 4.44 31.98 21.08
CA ILE A 326 5.68 32.07 21.86
C ILE A 326 6.52 33.24 21.36
N GLU A 327 6.81 33.31 20.06
CA GLU A 327 7.67 34.35 19.48
C GLU A 327 7.16 35.76 19.78
N PHE A 328 5.86 35.99 19.69
CA PHE A 328 5.27 37.31 19.93
C PHE A 328 5.12 37.65 21.41
N ASN A 329 4.76 36.68 22.26
CA ASN A 329 4.38 36.94 23.64
C ASN A 329 5.47 36.62 24.67
N TYR A 330 6.60 36.00 24.27
CA TYR A 330 7.61 35.49 25.22
C TYR A 330 8.07 36.51 26.27
N GLN A 331 8.29 37.76 25.85
CA GLN A 331 8.80 38.80 26.75
C GLN A 331 7.73 39.35 27.71
N ASN A 332 6.43 39.20 27.38
CA ASN A 332 5.31 39.79 28.11
C ASN A 332 4.16 38.77 28.31
N MET A 333 4.48 37.52 28.62
CA MET A 333 3.48 36.44 28.66
C MET A 333 2.62 36.55 29.93
N SER A 334 1.30 36.67 29.77
CA SER A 334 0.38 36.67 30.92
C SER A 334 0.28 35.25 31.54
N PRO A 335 -0.11 35.13 32.81
CA PRO A 335 -0.37 33.83 33.44
C PRO A 335 -1.41 33.00 32.69
N GLU A 336 -2.46 33.65 32.18
CA GLU A 336 -3.54 33.01 31.42
C GLU A 336 -3.00 32.47 30.09
N LYS A 337 -2.22 33.26 29.34
CA LYS A 337 -1.63 32.82 28.07
C LYS A 337 -0.61 31.69 28.28
N THR A 338 0.10 31.72 29.40
CA THR A 338 1.02 30.63 29.79
C THR A 338 0.28 29.32 30.05
N GLN A 339 -0.87 29.37 30.73
CA GLN A 339 -1.72 28.19 30.93
C GLN A 339 -2.32 27.67 29.62
N GLU A 340 -2.73 28.57 28.73
CA GLU A 340 -3.23 28.22 27.40
C GLU A 340 -2.16 27.47 26.57
N LEU A 341 -0.94 28.01 26.49
CA LEU A 341 0.18 27.37 25.78
C LEU A 341 0.56 26.02 26.41
N GLN A 342 0.52 25.93 27.74
CA GLN A 342 0.75 24.66 28.43
C GLN A 342 -0.30 23.61 28.05
N ALA A 343 -1.59 23.99 28.00
CA ALA A 343 -2.66 23.09 27.60
C ALA A 343 -2.49 22.63 26.14
N GLN A 344 -2.17 23.55 25.23
CA GLN A 344 -1.90 23.24 23.82
C GLN A 344 -0.71 22.28 23.65
N LEU A 345 0.41 22.52 24.33
CA LEU A 345 1.58 21.62 24.28
C LEU A 345 1.28 20.23 24.86
N ASN A 346 0.47 20.15 25.92
CA ASN A 346 0.05 18.87 26.49
C ASN A 346 -0.89 18.10 25.55
N ASN A 347 -1.81 18.79 24.88
CA ASN A 347 -2.69 18.18 23.88
C ASN A 347 -1.88 17.63 22.72
N LEU A 348 -0.95 18.41 22.17
CA LEU A 348 -0.01 17.94 21.15
C LEU A 348 0.79 16.73 21.64
N ALA A 349 1.39 16.79 22.83
CA ALA A 349 2.14 15.67 23.39
C ALA A 349 1.27 14.38 23.39
N ASN A 350 0.00 14.46 23.81
CA ASN A 350 -0.90 13.31 23.78
C ASN A 350 -1.15 12.77 22.36
N ILE A 351 -1.25 13.63 21.34
CA ILE A 351 -1.35 13.22 19.93
C ILE A 351 -0.08 12.44 19.53
N PHE A 352 1.11 12.94 19.84
CA PHE A 352 2.37 12.25 19.54
C PHE A 352 2.47 10.88 20.24
N LYS A 353 1.93 10.77 21.46
CA LYS A 353 1.85 9.48 22.16
C LYS A 353 0.94 8.47 21.43
N VAL A 354 -0.22 8.92 20.93
CA VAL A 354 -1.14 8.07 20.15
C VAL A 354 -0.49 7.61 18.84
N LEU A 355 0.29 8.47 18.20
CA LEU A 355 1.07 8.16 17.00
C LEU A 355 2.36 7.37 17.28
N ASN A 356 2.59 6.96 18.53
CA ASN A 356 3.78 6.23 18.98
C ASN A 356 5.11 6.98 18.78
N LEU A 357 5.07 8.31 18.72
CA LEU A 357 6.23 9.20 18.66
C LEU A 357 6.67 9.60 20.08
N ASN A 358 7.21 8.62 20.81
CA ASN A 358 7.46 8.73 22.25
C ASN A 358 8.50 9.80 22.64
N GLU A 359 9.53 10.02 21.82
CA GLU A 359 10.55 11.05 22.10
C GLU A 359 9.94 12.46 22.09
N ALA A 360 9.23 12.81 21.01
CA ALA A 360 8.53 14.07 20.89
C ALA A 360 7.46 14.26 21.99
N TYR A 361 6.75 13.19 22.37
CA TYR A 361 5.84 13.21 23.53
C TYR A 361 6.55 13.65 24.82
N HIS A 362 7.68 13.00 25.14
CA HIS A 362 8.42 13.30 26.36
C HIS A 362 9.02 14.71 26.37
N ASP A 363 9.51 15.17 25.22
CA ASP A 363 10.11 16.49 25.09
C ASP A 363 9.07 17.61 25.18
N LEU A 364 7.94 17.50 24.47
CA LEU A 364 6.83 18.47 24.56
C LEU A 364 6.27 18.55 25.97
N ASN A 365 6.06 17.41 26.64
CA ASN A 365 5.53 17.39 28.00
C ASN A 365 6.51 17.99 29.02
N ARG A 366 7.82 17.82 28.80
CA ARG A 366 8.87 18.47 29.61
C ARG A 366 8.80 19.98 29.46
N GLN A 367 8.70 20.48 28.22
CA GLN A 367 8.59 21.91 27.95
C GLN A 367 7.30 22.51 28.52
N ALA A 368 6.17 21.81 28.39
CA ALA A 368 4.90 22.22 28.99
C ALA A 368 4.99 22.32 30.52
N THR A 369 5.73 21.41 31.17
CA THR A 369 5.98 21.47 32.61
C THR A 369 6.88 22.65 32.97
N SER A 370 7.94 22.90 32.19
CA SER A 370 8.86 24.03 32.42
C SER A 370 8.16 25.40 32.30
N LEU A 371 7.15 25.54 31.44
CA LEU A 371 6.33 26.77 31.35
C LEU A 371 5.61 27.14 32.66
N SER A 372 5.37 26.19 33.56
CA SER A 372 4.76 26.46 34.87
C SER A 372 5.72 27.14 35.86
N GLN A 373 7.02 27.17 35.56
CA GLN A 373 8.05 27.70 36.43
C GLN A 373 8.39 29.15 36.04
N THR A 374 7.91 30.11 36.82
CA THR A 374 8.05 31.56 36.53
C THR A 374 9.52 32.03 36.44
N GLU A 375 10.47 31.30 37.02
CA GLU A 375 11.91 31.62 36.92
C GLU A 375 12.51 31.21 35.56
N ILE A 376 12.01 30.13 34.95
CA ILE A 376 12.49 29.64 33.65
C ILE A 376 12.07 30.57 32.50
N LEU A 377 10.91 31.23 32.62
CA LEU A 377 10.47 32.24 31.65
C LEU A 377 11.40 33.46 31.56
N LYS A 378 12.27 33.67 32.56
CA LYS A 378 13.28 34.75 32.56
C LYS A 378 14.59 34.33 31.91
N ASP A 379 14.77 33.05 31.59
CA ASP A 379 15.96 32.54 30.92
C ASP A 379 15.90 32.91 29.42
N PRO A 380 16.86 33.68 28.89
CA PRO A 380 16.92 33.98 27.46
C PRO A 380 17.10 32.74 26.58
N GLY A 381 17.62 31.62 27.12
CA GLY A 381 17.82 30.36 26.38
C GLY A 381 16.57 29.49 26.26
N PHE A 382 15.56 29.68 27.12
CA PHE A 382 14.41 28.79 27.19
C PHE A 382 13.49 28.91 25.96
N ALA A 383 13.21 30.12 25.47
CA ALA A 383 12.49 30.32 24.21
C ALA A 383 13.11 29.54 23.04
N GLN A 384 14.45 29.62 22.92
CA GLN A 384 15.17 28.92 21.86
C GLN A 384 15.07 27.41 22.03
N GLN A 385 15.18 26.91 23.25
CA GLN A 385 15.03 25.48 23.54
C GLN A 385 13.61 24.99 23.21
N LEU A 386 12.59 25.75 23.59
CA LEU A 386 11.19 25.45 23.29
C LEU A 386 10.93 25.43 21.77
N MET A 387 11.44 26.43 21.05
CA MET A 387 11.37 26.45 19.58
C MET A 387 12.07 25.24 18.95
N ASN A 388 13.24 24.84 19.45
CA ASN A 388 13.95 23.67 18.95
C ASN A 388 13.16 22.37 19.19
N VAL A 389 12.49 22.24 20.34
CA VAL A 389 11.62 21.07 20.62
C VAL A 389 10.41 21.05 19.69
N ILE A 390 9.76 22.20 19.46
CA ILE A 390 8.64 22.30 18.51
C ILE A 390 9.10 21.90 17.11
N LEU A 391 10.24 22.42 16.63
CA LEU A 391 10.80 22.06 15.32
C LEU A 391 11.16 20.57 15.23
N SER A 392 11.70 19.98 16.29
CA SER A 392 11.99 18.54 16.35
C SER A 392 10.70 17.69 16.26
N ALA A 393 9.64 18.14 16.92
CA ALA A 393 8.33 17.48 16.88
C ALA A 393 7.68 17.62 15.48
N MET A 394 7.75 18.80 14.85
CA MET A 394 7.32 19.01 13.45
C MET A 394 8.07 18.08 12.49
N ASN A 395 9.39 17.93 12.66
CA ASN A 395 10.15 16.98 11.86
C ASN A 395 9.74 15.52 12.10
N SER A 396 9.43 15.17 13.34
CA SER A 396 9.01 13.79 13.69
C SER A 396 7.69 13.41 13.02
N ILE A 397 6.72 14.34 12.96
CA ILE A 397 5.45 14.11 12.25
C ILE A 397 5.66 14.07 10.73
N GLY A 398 6.49 14.95 10.17
CA GLY A 398 6.85 14.91 8.74
C GLY A 398 7.56 13.61 8.34
N VAL A 399 8.46 13.08 9.17
CA VAL A 399 9.06 11.75 8.95
C VAL A 399 8.01 10.64 8.99
N LEU A 400 7.07 10.71 9.94
CA LEU A 400 5.99 9.73 10.04
C LEU A 400 5.12 9.72 8.78
N GLU A 401 4.70 10.90 8.31
CA GLU A 401 3.93 11.04 7.07
C GLU A 401 4.69 10.47 5.86
N ARG A 402 6.00 10.74 5.76
CA ARG A 402 6.85 10.14 4.72
C ARG A 402 6.89 8.62 4.80
N HIS A 403 6.90 8.01 5.98
CA HIS A 403 6.81 6.54 6.11
C HIS A 403 5.49 5.95 5.57
N HIS A 404 4.44 6.76 5.44
CA HIS A 404 3.17 6.43 4.79
C HIS A 404 3.14 6.81 3.30
N THR A 405 4.26 7.25 2.72
CA THR A 405 4.41 7.50 1.29
C THR A 405 5.35 6.45 0.68
N SER A 406 5.08 5.99 -0.54
CA SER A 406 5.97 5.02 -1.21
C SER A 406 7.36 5.62 -1.39
N SER A 407 8.41 4.84 -1.09
CA SER A 407 9.81 5.25 -1.24
C SER A 407 10.14 5.71 -2.66
N ARG A 408 9.41 5.19 -3.66
CA ARG A 408 9.54 5.55 -5.08
C ARG A 408 9.02 6.94 -5.43
N LEU A 409 8.21 7.54 -4.55
CA LEU A 409 7.64 8.86 -4.71
C LEU A 409 8.34 9.91 -3.84
N GLN A 410 9.19 9.47 -2.91
CA GLN A 410 9.90 10.35 -2.00
C GLN A 410 11.16 10.92 -2.63
N LEU A 411 11.32 12.23 -2.51
CA LEU A 411 12.61 12.87 -2.77
C LEU A 411 13.60 12.52 -1.66
N ARG A 412 14.85 12.28 -2.03
CA ARG A 412 15.92 11.97 -1.07
C ARG A 412 16.26 13.19 -0.24
N VAL A 413 16.16 13.07 1.08
CA VAL A 413 16.58 14.11 2.02
C VAL A 413 18.00 13.82 2.47
N ASN A 414 18.95 14.64 2.03
CA ASN A 414 20.37 14.46 2.37
C ASN A 414 20.75 15.08 3.72
N ASN A 415 19.94 16.00 4.24
CA ASN A 415 20.22 16.73 5.49
C ASN A 415 18.98 16.77 6.38
N MET A 416 19.01 16.00 7.48
CA MET A 416 17.92 15.92 8.46
C MET A 416 17.88 17.11 9.44
N ASN A 417 18.84 18.05 9.35
CA ASN A 417 18.86 19.25 10.19
C ASN A 417 17.96 20.38 9.62
N ILE A 418 17.40 20.18 8.42
CA ILE A 418 16.46 21.11 7.79
C ILE A 418 15.05 20.66 8.13
N SER A 419 14.16 21.61 8.40
CA SER A 419 12.74 21.31 8.59
C SER A 419 12.16 20.70 7.31
N LEU A 420 11.56 19.51 7.42
CA LEU A 420 11.01 18.79 6.27
C LEU A 420 9.94 19.61 5.55
N ASP A 421 9.07 20.29 6.29
CA ASP A 421 8.02 21.15 5.73
C ASP A 421 8.61 22.24 4.81
N ARG A 422 9.72 22.87 5.22
CA ARG A 422 10.39 23.88 4.38
C ARG A 422 10.99 23.29 3.11
N LEU A 423 11.46 22.05 3.20
CA LEU A 423 11.98 21.35 2.04
C LEU A 423 10.85 21.02 1.06
N ASP A 424 9.72 20.54 1.56
CA ASP A 424 8.55 20.21 0.74
C ASP A 424 7.93 21.47 0.13
N GLU A 425 7.86 22.59 0.87
CA GLU A 425 7.49 23.92 0.33
C GLU A 425 8.44 24.38 -0.78
N ALA A 426 9.76 24.28 -0.56
CA ALA A 426 10.75 24.65 -1.56
C ALA A 426 10.65 23.78 -2.83
N HIS A 427 10.34 22.49 -2.68
CA HIS A 427 10.07 21.60 -3.81
C HIS A 427 8.79 21.98 -4.54
N ALA A 428 7.70 22.27 -3.84
CA ALA A 428 6.46 22.72 -4.45
C ALA A 428 6.63 24.03 -5.23
N ALA A 429 7.38 24.99 -4.68
CA ALA A 429 7.74 26.22 -5.37
C ALA A 429 8.57 25.94 -6.62
N LEU A 430 9.64 25.12 -6.51
CA LEU A 430 10.48 24.73 -7.64
C LEU A 430 9.65 24.10 -8.78
N LEU A 431 8.75 23.16 -8.46
CA LEU A 431 7.90 22.51 -9.45
C LEU A 431 6.90 23.48 -10.11
N THR A 432 6.44 24.49 -9.37
CA THR A 432 5.50 25.50 -9.89
C THR A 432 6.22 26.49 -10.81
N GLU A 433 7.35 27.02 -10.36
CA GLU A 433 8.17 27.96 -11.13
C GLU A 433 8.75 27.30 -12.39
N THR A 434 9.25 26.07 -12.28
CA THR A 434 9.78 25.34 -13.45
C THR A 434 8.68 25.09 -14.48
N LYS A 435 7.45 24.79 -14.05
CA LYS A 435 6.32 24.60 -14.98
C LYS A 435 5.97 25.89 -15.72
N ALA A 436 5.89 27.02 -15.00
CA ALA A 436 5.67 28.32 -15.62
C ALA A 436 6.77 28.68 -16.65
N LEU A 437 8.03 28.32 -16.35
CA LEU A 437 9.16 28.55 -17.24
C LEU A 437 9.11 27.66 -18.49
N ILE A 438 8.66 26.41 -18.36
CA ILE A 438 8.43 25.49 -19.49
C ILE A 438 7.33 26.02 -20.40
N GLU A 439 6.20 26.45 -19.84
CA GLU A 439 5.09 27.02 -20.61
C GLU A 439 5.54 28.26 -21.39
N LEU A 440 6.27 29.17 -20.74
CA LEU A 440 6.83 30.37 -21.36
C LEU A 440 7.80 30.02 -22.51
N SER A 441 8.74 29.10 -22.25
CA SER A 441 9.72 28.66 -23.26
C SER A 441 9.05 28.00 -24.46
N SER A 442 8.04 27.17 -24.20
CA SER A 442 7.24 26.49 -25.24
C SER A 442 6.47 27.48 -26.10
N GLN A 443 5.89 28.51 -25.49
CA GLN A 443 5.18 29.57 -26.20
C GLN A 443 6.12 30.39 -27.09
N ILE A 444 7.31 30.76 -26.59
CA ILE A 444 8.31 31.50 -27.37
C ILE A 444 8.77 30.69 -28.59
N LEU A 445 9.10 29.41 -28.40
CA LEU A 445 9.48 28.50 -29.49
C LEU A 445 8.36 28.33 -30.52
N SER A 446 7.11 28.24 -30.06
CA SER A 446 5.94 28.11 -30.93
C SER A 446 5.67 29.38 -31.74
N ASN A 447 5.84 30.56 -31.13
CA ASN A 447 5.69 31.84 -31.83
C ASN A 447 6.79 32.03 -32.88
N TYR A 448 8.03 31.61 -32.60
CA TYR A 448 9.10 31.65 -33.58
C TYR A 448 8.80 30.83 -34.84
N LEU A 449 8.10 29.69 -34.73
CA LEU A 449 7.68 28.92 -35.91
C LEU A 449 6.79 29.72 -36.87
N GLN A 450 6.08 30.74 -36.36
CA GLN A 450 5.22 31.61 -37.15
C GLN A 450 5.97 32.85 -37.67
N ASP A 451 6.67 33.55 -36.78
CA ASP A 451 7.22 34.87 -37.05
C ASP A 451 8.69 34.87 -37.49
N GLN A 452 9.43 33.77 -37.23
CA GLN A 452 10.87 33.57 -37.50
C GLN A 452 11.80 34.67 -36.95
N ASP A 453 11.34 35.43 -35.95
CA ASP A 453 12.13 36.48 -35.31
C ASP A 453 13.14 35.90 -34.31
N LEU A 454 14.42 35.90 -34.70
CA LEU A 454 15.52 35.41 -33.87
C LEU A 454 15.69 36.21 -32.56
N ALA A 455 15.30 37.49 -32.53
CA ALA A 455 15.40 38.30 -31.31
C ALA A 455 14.46 37.79 -30.20
N ALA A 456 13.31 37.23 -30.58
CA ALA A 456 12.37 36.64 -29.65
C ALA A 456 12.93 35.38 -28.94
N LEU A 457 13.95 34.73 -29.50
CA LEU A 457 14.59 33.55 -28.92
C LEU A 457 15.72 33.86 -27.92
N GLU A 458 16.14 35.11 -27.78
CA GLU A 458 17.22 35.53 -26.86
C GLU A 458 17.08 34.98 -25.43
N PRO A 459 15.90 34.96 -24.78
CA PRO A 459 15.77 34.43 -23.43
C PRO A 459 15.84 32.89 -23.35
N VAL A 460 15.55 32.17 -24.43
CA VAL A 460 15.33 30.71 -24.41
C VAL A 460 16.57 29.93 -23.92
N PRO A 461 17.81 30.21 -24.34
CA PRO A 461 18.97 29.49 -23.81
C PRO A 461 19.16 29.61 -22.30
N VAL A 462 18.84 30.78 -21.72
CA VAL A 462 18.93 30.99 -20.26
C VAL A 462 17.83 30.19 -19.57
N GLN A 463 16.59 30.27 -20.08
CA GLN A 463 15.46 29.52 -19.54
C GLN A 463 15.71 28.00 -19.58
N PHE A 464 16.27 27.46 -20.66
CA PHE A 464 16.66 26.05 -20.72
C PHE A 464 17.75 25.68 -19.71
N CYS A 465 18.72 26.57 -19.46
CA CYS A 465 19.72 26.35 -18.41
C CYS A 465 19.09 26.34 -17.01
N GLU A 466 18.14 27.23 -16.73
CA GLU A 466 17.40 27.29 -15.47
C GLU A 466 16.55 26.03 -15.26
N ILE A 467 15.80 25.59 -16.28
CA ILE A 467 15.05 24.33 -16.24
C ILE A 467 16.01 23.15 -16.01
N GLY A 468 17.14 23.11 -16.72
CA GLY A 468 18.18 22.10 -16.50
C GLY A 468 18.75 22.12 -15.07
N GLY A 469 18.87 23.30 -14.48
CA GLY A 469 19.23 23.48 -13.07
C GLY A 469 18.19 22.90 -12.12
N ALA A 470 16.90 23.16 -12.36
CA ALA A 470 15.81 22.55 -11.61
C ALA A 470 15.82 21.01 -11.70
N MET A 471 16.10 20.46 -12.89
CA MET A 471 16.23 19.00 -13.07
C MET A 471 17.36 18.41 -12.21
N LEU A 472 18.44 19.16 -11.97
CA LEU A 472 19.52 18.72 -11.08
C LEU A 472 19.05 18.63 -9.62
N PHE A 473 18.27 19.60 -9.14
CA PHE A 473 17.66 19.54 -7.80
C PHE A 473 16.71 18.36 -7.62
N LEU A 474 16.09 17.90 -8.71
CA LEU A 474 15.22 16.71 -8.74
C LEU A 474 16.00 15.40 -8.99
N ASN A 475 17.33 15.41 -8.90
CA ASN A 475 18.22 14.28 -9.15
C ASN A 475 18.14 13.69 -10.59
N ALA A 476 17.75 14.49 -11.58
CA ALA A 476 17.67 14.09 -12.98
C ALA A 476 18.85 14.64 -13.80
N GLU A 477 20.06 14.19 -13.49
CA GLU A 477 21.30 14.69 -14.13
C GLU A 477 21.35 14.43 -15.65
N HIS A 478 20.78 13.31 -16.10
CA HIS A 478 20.68 13.01 -17.53
C HIS A 478 19.81 14.03 -18.27
N VAL A 479 18.70 14.47 -17.66
CA VAL A 479 17.80 15.47 -18.24
C VAL A 479 18.47 16.82 -18.30
N ARG A 480 19.21 17.22 -17.23
CA ARG A 480 20.03 18.44 -17.25
C ARG A 480 20.94 18.48 -18.48
N THR A 481 21.57 17.36 -18.83
CA THR A 481 22.50 17.28 -19.96
C THR A 481 21.81 17.56 -21.30
N ALA A 482 20.57 17.08 -21.48
CA ALA A 482 19.76 17.38 -22.66
C ALA A 482 19.42 18.87 -22.76
N PHE A 483 19.05 19.49 -21.63
CA PHE A 483 18.74 20.92 -21.55
C PHE A 483 19.95 21.81 -21.82
N THR A 484 21.12 21.51 -21.22
CA THR A 484 22.35 22.29 -21.46
C THR A 484 22.85 22.18 -22.89
N THR A 485 22.72 20.99 -23.49
CA THR A 485 23.07 20.75 -24.90
C THR A 485 22.16 21.55 -25.83
N THR A 486 20.86 21.53 -25.58
CA THR A 486 19.87 22.27 -26.37
C THR A 486 20.04 23.79 -26.21
N ALA A 487 20.29 24.27 -24.99
CA ALA A 487 20.57 25.68 -24.73
C ALA A 487 21.81 26.18 -25.49
N ALA A 488 22.90 25.41 -25.45
CA ALA A 488 24.13 25.73 -26.16
C ALA A 488 23.91 25.78 -27.68
N PHE A 489 23.11 24.85 -28.22
CA PHE A 489 22.75 24.82 -29.64
C PHE A 489 21.97 26.08 -30.07
N ILE A 490 20.88 26.41 -29.36
CA ILE A 490 20.05 27.57 -29.67
C ILE A 490 20.88 28.85 -29.56
N LYS A 491 21.70 28.97 -28.52
CA LYS A 491 22.61 30.12 -28.34
C LYS A 491 23.58 30.27 -29.52
N ASN A 492 24.21 29.17 -29.95
CA ASN A 492 25.12 29.21 -31.09
C ASN A 492 24.42 29.66 -32.39
N ARG A 493 23.18 29.19 -32.63
CA ARG A 493 22.37 29.65 -33.78
C ARG A 493 22.07 31.15 -33.70
N ILE A 494 21.70 31.67 -32.52
CA ILE A 494 21.47 33.11 -32.31
C ILE A 494 22.76 33.91 -32.54
N ASP A 495 23.88 33.50 -31.94
CA ASP A 495 25.18 34.18 -32.06
C ASP A 495 25.67 34.23 -33.52
N LEU A 496 25.42 33.16 -34.29
CA LEU A 496 25.72 33.08 -35.73
C LEU A 496 24.66 33.73 -36.62
N SER A 497 23.57 34.27 -36.05
CA SER A 497 22.41 34.81 -36.78
C SER A 497 21.83 33.83 -37.80
N MET A 498 21.85 32.54 -37.48
CA MET A 498 21.30 31.46 -38.31
C MET A 498 19.89 31.12 -37.86
N ALA A 499 18.95 31.09 -38.81
CA ALA A 499 17.58 30.66 -38.54
C ALA A 499 17.54 29.19 -38.11
N LEU A 500 16.67 28.87 -37.16
CA LEU A 500 16.40 27.50 -36.73
C LEU A 500 15.36 26.88 -37.67
N THR A 501 15.61 25.63 -38.06
CA THR A 501 14.64 24.85 -38.84
C THR A 501 13.49 24.39 -37.95
N PRO A 502 12.29 24.12 -38.52
CA PRO A 502 11.16 23.59 -37.75
C PRO A 502 11.48 22.28 -37.03
N GLU A 503 12.32 21.41 -37.63
CA GLU A 503 12.74 20.16 -37.00
C GLU A 503 13.62 20.39 -35.76
N GLU A 504 14.52 21.37 -35.80
CA GLU A 504 15.36 21.74 -34.65
C GLU A 504 14.51 22.29 -33.49
N ILE A 505 13.43 23.02 -33.78
CA ILE A 505 12.51 23.52 -32.77
C ILE A 505 11.67 22.40 -32.17
N HIS A 506 11.15 21.48 -32.99
CA HIS A 506 10.44 20.32 -32.45
C HIS A 506 11.32 19.51 -31.49
N ARG A 507 12.62 19.35 -31.77
CA ARG A 507 13.56 18.69 -30.86
C ARG A 507 13.79 19.46 -29.55
N ALA A 508 13.76 20.79 -29.59
CA ALA A 508 13.79 21.61 -28.38
C ALA A 508 12.49 21.47 -27.56
N LEU A 509 11.33 21.42 -28.23
CA LEU A 509 10.03 21.17 -27.61
C LEU A 509 9.94 19.75 -27.01
N ASP A 510 10.50 18.73 -27.66
CA ASP A 510 10.59 17.37 -27.10
C ASP A 510 11.36 17.36 -25.76
N THR A 511 12.41 18.17 -25.67
CA THR A 511 13.21 18.32 -24.45
C THR A 511 12.38 18.94 -23.33
N LEU A 512 11.60 19.99 -23.64
CA LEU A 512 10.65 20.61 -22.71
C LEU A 512 9.55 19.66 -22.26
N ALA A 513 8.96 18.90 -23.18
CA ALA A 513 7.91 17.93 -22.88
C ALA A 513 8.37 16.87 -21.87
N SER A 514 9.63 16.42 -21.94
CA SER A 514 10.16 15.46 -20.98
C SER A 514 10.26 16.00 -19.54
N ALA A 515 10.61 17.29 -19.39
CA ALA A 515 10.63 17.94 -18.09
C ALA A 515 9.21 18.22 -17.58
N ASP A 516 8.29 18.61 -18.46
CA ASP A 516 6.89 18.84 -18.11
C ASP A 516 6.24 17.55 -17.58
N MET A 517 6.41 16.44 -18.31
CA MET A 517 5.91 15.13 -17.88
C MET A 517 6.51 14.70 -16.53
N MET A 518 7.79 14.95 -16.29
CA MET A 518 8.41 14.65 -14.99
C MET A 518 7.81 15.49 -13.87
N ILE A 519 7.63 16.79 -14.09
CA ILE A 519 7.03 17.70 -13.10
C ILE A 519 5.60 17.29 -12.80
N ASP A 520 4.82 16.92 -13.82
CA ASP A 520 3.45 16.45 -13.65
C ASP A 520 3.37 15.13 -12.90
N ASN A 521 4.25 14.18 -13.20
CA ASN A 521 4.32 12.93 -12.44
C ASN A 521 4.65 13.20 -10.96
N LEU A 522 5.62 14.08 -10.68
CA LEU A 522 5.98 14.44 -9.30
C LEU A 522 4.82 15.14 -8.58
N LYS A 523 4.13 16.09 -9.24
CA LYS A 523 2.94 16.76 -8.68
C LYS A 523 1.80 15.79 -8.39
N ASN A 524 1.60 14.81 -9.28
CA ASN A 524 0.55 13.80 -9.17
C ASN A 524 0.94 12.58 -8.31
N LYS A 525 2.11 12.60 -7.66
CA LYS A 525 2.65 11.49 -6.86
C LYS A 525 2.71 10.17 -7.65
N GLN A 526 3.12 10.27 -8.91
CA GLN A 526 3.37 9.15 -9.82
C GLN A 526 4.88 8.92 -9.99
N PRO A 527 5.29 7.67 -10.26
CA PRO A 527 6.70 7.36 -10.44
C PRO A 527 7.24 7.98 -11.73
N VAL A 528 8.48 8.46 -11.68
CA VAL A 528 9.20 9.01 -12.84
C VAL A 528 9.99 7.89 -13.50
N LEU A 529 9.63 7.54 -14.74
CA LEU A 529 10.28 6.47 -15.50
C LEU A 529 11.44 7.00 -16.33
N GLN A 530 12.59 6.32 -16.30
CA GLN A 530 13.75 6.71 -17.13
C GLN A 530 13.43 6.70 -18.63
N ALA A 531 12.52 5.82 -19.08
CA ALA A 531 12.09 5.76 -20.48
C ALA A 531 11.49 7.08 -20.98
N MET A 532 10.92 7.91 -20.10
CA MET A 532 10.32 9.21 -20.44
C MET A 532 11.37 10.21 -20.94
N PHE A 533 12.63 10.05 -20.52
CA PHE A 533 13.71 10.97 -20.89
C PHE A 533 14.44 10.57 -22.15
N LYS A 534 14.17 9.37 -22.69
CA LYS A 534 14.87 8.87 -23.87
C LYS A 534 14.65 9.77 -25.09
N VAL A 535 13.44 10.27 -25.28
CA VAL A 535 13.11 11.16 -26.40
C VAL A 535 13.89 12.48 -26.29
N ALA A 536 13.95 13.08 -25.10
CA ALA A 536 14.72 14.31 -24.90
C ALA A 536 16.23 14.11 -25.09
N LEU A 537 16.77 13.00 -24.59
CA LEU A 537 18.18 12.64 -24.78
C LEU A 537 18.48 12.47 -26.28
N ASP A 538 17.71 11.63 -26.98
CA ASP A 538 17.87 11.38 -28.41
C ASP A 538 17.72 12.67 -29.23
N SER A 539 16.74 13.53 -28.91
CA SER A 539 16.51 14.81 -29.59
C SER A 539 17.67 15.79 -29.35
N SER A 540 18.18 15.88 -28.12
CA SER A 540 19.33 16.74 -27.80
C SER A 540 20.64 16.27 -28.45
N GLU A 541 20.87 14.95 -28.51
CA GLU A 541 22.04 14.38 -29.20
C GLU A 541 22.00 14.67 -30.69
N LYS A 542 20.83 14.54 -31.32
CA LYS A 542 20.70 14.87 -32.75
C LYS A 542 20.86 16.36 -33.03
N LEU A 543 20.53 17.27 -32.09
CA LEU A 543 20.85 18.70 -32.20
C LEU A 543 22.36 18.92 -32.15
N LYS A 544 23.07 18.21 -31.26
CA LYS A 544 24.54 18.28 -31.15
C LYS A 544 25.27 17.81 -32.42
N ILE A 545 24.70 16.85 -33.16
CA ILE A 545 25.30 16.34 -34.42
C ILE A 545 25.17 17.36 -35.56
N VAL A 546 24.15 18.22 -35.54
CA VAL A 546 23.84 19.21 -36.58
C VAL A 546 24.38 20.61 -36.24
N ALA A 547 24.83 20.80 -34.99
CA ALA A 547 25.55 21.97 -34.47
C ALA A 547 26.96 22.07 -35.08
#